data_AF-A0A7C7ZP42-F1
#
_entry.id   AF-A0A7C7ZP42-F1
#
_cell.length_a   1.000
_cell.length_b   1.000
_cell.length_c   1.000
_cell.angle_alpha   90.00
_cell.angle_beta   90.00
_cell.angle_gamma   90.00
#
_symmetry.space_group_name_H-M   'P 1'
#
loop_
_entity.id
_entity.type
_entity.pdbx_description
1 polymer ?
#
loop_
_entity_poly.entity_id
_entity_poly.type
_entity_poly.pdbx_seq_one_letter_code
_entity_poly.pdbx_strand_id
1 'polypeptide(L)'
;GRNPLKGLSYKSERINTVKKIEQRRLHKALLRYHDANNWRVIKDLLLKMGKKNLIGDGPNCLIPSKLPTGKQRSKPGTKKFITKHTSQGYKPLKGSFKQKKR
;
A
#
# COMPACT_ATOMS: atom_id res chain seq x y z
N GLY A 1 -1.91 -20.91 11.33
CA GLY A 1 -2.73 -20.85 12.57
C GLY A 1 -3.96 -21.74 12.40
N ARG A 2 -4.74 -21.99 13.45
CA ARG A 2 -6.07 -22.63 13.29
C ARG A 2 -7.08 -21.62 12.75
N ASN A 3 -8.15 -22.08 12.11
CA ASN A 3 -9.18 -21.23 11.53
C ASN A 3 -9.97 -20.47 12.61
N PRO A 4 -9.89 -19.12 12.68
CA PRO A 4 -10.59 -18.34 13.70
C PRO A 4 -12.05 -18.03 13.34
N LEU A 5 -12.48 -18.26 12.09
CA LEU A 5 -13.87 -18.02 11.66
C LEU A 5 -14.83 -19.12 12.15
N LYS A 6 -14.31 -20.18 12.76
CA LYS A 6 -15.05 -21.31 13.32
C LYS A 6 -14.55 -21.56 14.75
N GLY A 7 -15.32 -22.31 15.54
CA GLY A 7 -14.94 -22.69 16.90
C GLY A 7 -13.53 -23.32 16.96
N LEU A 8 -12.69 -22.81 17.85
CA LEU A 8 -11.32 -23.27 18.03
C LEU A 8 -11.30 -24.61 18.78
N SER A 9 -10.95 -25.67 18.07
CA SER A 9 -10.72 -27.00 18.65
C SER A 9 -9.38 -27.56 18.19
N TYR A 10 -8.83 -28.56 18.88
CA TYR A 10 -7.60 -29.23 18.45
C TYR A 10 -7.72 -29.82 17.03
N LYS A 11 -8.91 -30.34 16.71
CA LYS A 11 -9.29 -30.93 15.41
C LYS A 11 -9.73 -29.90 14.36
N SER A 12 -9.70 -28.60 14.69
CA SER A 12 -10.07 -27.54 13.75
C SER A 12 -9.10 -27.45 12.58
N GLU A 13 -9.63 -27.00 11.44
CA GLU A 13 -8.89 -26.82 10.20
C GLU A 13 -7.68 -25.90 10.39
N ARG A 14 -6.54 -26.32 9.85
CA ARG A 14 -5.31 -25.53 9.85
C ARG A 14 -5.30 -24.63 8.61
N ILE A 15 -5.14 -23.32 8.84
CA ILE A 15 -4.96 -22.35 7.77
C ILE A 15 -3.47 -22.13 7.52
N ASN A 16 -3.11 -22.12 6.23
CA ASN A 16 -1.79 -21.75 5.76
C ASN A 16 -1.53 -20.27 5.99
N THR A 17 -0.62 -19.99 6.93
CA THR A 17 -0.14 -18.63 7.21
C THR A 17 1.22 -18.41 6.55
N VAL A 18 1.39 -17.25 5.91
CA VAL A 18 2.63 -16.91 5.21
C VAL A 18 3.76 -16.62 6.19
N LYS A 19 4.82 -17.43 6.13
CA LYS A 19 6.02 -17.25 6.95
C LYS A 19 7.10 -16.41 6.25
N LYS A 20 7.22 -16.53 4.92
CA LYS A 20 8.30 -15.89 4.14
C LYS A 20 8.00 -14.43 3.82
N ILE A 21 9.03 -13.58 3.87
CA ILE A 21 8.91 -12.14 3.60
C ILE A 21 8.51 -11.86 2.15
N GLU A 22 9.07 -12.60 1.19
CA GLU A 22 8.79 -12.44 -0.24
C GLU A 22 7.31 -12.68 -0.56
N GLN A 23 6.73 -13.76 0.00
CA GLN A 23 5.30 -14.06 -0.13
C GLN A 23 4.44 -12.95 0.51
N ARG A 24 4.83 -12.40 1.67
CA ARG A 24 4.11 -11.28 2.30
C ARG A 24 4.16 -10.01 1.44
N ARG A 25 5.32 -9.69 0.87
CA ARG A 25 5.49 -8.54 -0.04
C ARG A 25 4.61 -8.70 -1.27
N LEU A 26 4.58 -9.90 -1.85
CA LEU A 26 3.73 -10.24 -2.98
C LEU A 26 2.23 -10.14 -2.65
N HIS A 27 1.79 -10.66 -1.50
CA HIS A 27 0.39 -10.52 -1.07
C HIS A 27 0.01 -9.05 -0.88
N LYS A 28 0.90 -8.25 -0.28
CA LYS A 28 0.70 -6.81 -0.12
C LYS A 28 0.68 -6.08 -1.47
N ALA A 29 1.51 -6.50 -2.42
CA ALA A 29 1.53 -5.97 -3.77
C ALA A 29 0.18 -6.21 -4.47
N LEU A 30 -0.38 -7.43 -4.39
CA LEU A 30 -1.72 -7.73 -4.94
C LEU A 30 -2.81 -6.82 -4.38
N LEU A 31 -2.82 -6.57 -3.07
CA LEU A 31 -3.77 -5.63 -2.45
C LEU A 31 -3.53 -4.18 -2.88
N ARG A 32 -2.28 -3.83 -3.24
CA ARG A 32 -1.86 -2.50 -3.69
C ARG A 32 -1.57 -2.48 -5.19
N TYR A 33 -2.47 -3.06 -5.98
CA TYR A 33 -2.28 -3.22 -7.42
C TYR A 33 -2.13 -1.89 -8.17
N HIS A 34 -2.66 -0.80 -7.63
CA HIS A 34 -2.55 0.55 -8.20
C HIS A 34 -1.14 1.14 -8.13
N ASP A 35 -0.25 0.63 -7.28
CA ASP A 35 1.10 1.18 -7.13
C ASP A 35 1.98 0.74 -8.31
N ALA A 36 2.50 1.70 -9.06
CA ALA A 36 3.34 1.45 -10.23
C ALA A 36 4.57 0.59 -9.92
N ASN A 37 5.14 0.72 -8.71
CA ASN A 37 6.32 -0.05 -8.30
C ASN A 37 6.03 -1.56 -8.19
N ASN A 38 4.78 -1.93 -7.88
CA ASN A 38 4.37 -3.32 -7.70
C ASN A 38 3.95 -3.98 -9.02
N TRP A 39 3.72 -3.20 -10.08
CA TRP A 39 3.16 -3.68 -11.35
C TRP A 39 3.91 -4.89 -11.93
N ARG A 40 5.25 -4.84 -11.96
CA ARG A 40 6.07 -5.90 -12.57
C ARG A 40 5.96 -7.22 -11.82
N VAL A 41 6.02 -7.17 -10.49
CA VAL A 41 5.89 -8.35 -9.62
C VAL A 41 4.51 -9.00 -9.76
N ILE A 42 3.45 -8.19 -9.84
CA ILE A 42 2.08 -8.69 -10.02
C ILE A 42 1.91 -9.30 -11.40
N LYS A 43 2.42 -8.64 -12.45
CA LYS A 43 2.34 -9.13 -13.83
C LYS A 43 3.02 -10.49 -13.99
N ASP A 44 4.24 -10.63 -13.46
CA ASP A 44 4.99 -11.88 -13.52
C ASP A 44 4.27 -13.01 -12.78
N LEU A 45 3.69 -12.72 -11.61
CA LEU A 45 2.87 -13.66 -10.86
C LEU A 45 1.63 -14.11 -11.65
N LEU A 46 0.86 -13.16 -12.20
CA LEU A 46 -0.36 -13.46 -12.96
C LEU A 46 -0.06 -14.31 -14.19
N LEU A 47 1.05 -14.02 -14.88
CA LEU A 47 1.55 -14.82 -15.99
C LEU A 47 1.90 -16.25 -15.53
N LYS A 48 2.63 -16.39 -14.42
CA LYS A 48 2.98 -17.69 -13.84
C LYS A 48 1.75 -18.50 -13.41
N MET A 49 0.70 -17.82 -12.94
CA MET A 49 -0.58 -18.44 -12.54
C MET A 49 -1.53 -18.71 -13.73
N GLY A 50 -1.16 -18.34 -14.96
CA GLY A 50 -2.02 -18.47 -16.14
C GLY A 50 -3.20 -17.49 -16.18
N LYS A 51 -3.24 -16.48 -15.29
CA LYS A 51 -4.32 -15.49 -15.18
C LYS A 51 -4.10 -14.29 -16.10
N LYS A 52 -3.83 -14.56 -17.38
CA LYS A 52 -3.61 -13.52 -18.42
C LYS A 52 -4.84 -12.64 -18.64
N ASN A 53 -6.04 -13.16 -18.40
CA ASN A 53 -7.30 -12.43 -18.49
C ASN A 53 -7.41 -11.22 -17.53
N LEU A 54 -6.63 -11.22 -16.44
CA LEU A 54 -6.58 -10.09 -15.50
C LEU A 54 -5.61 -8.98 -15.93
N ILE A 55 -4.96 -9.13 -17.09
CA ILE A 55 -3.99 -8.18 -17.63
C ILE A 55 -4.60 -7.53 -18.89
N GLY A 56 -4.83 -6.22 -18.87
CA GLY A 56 -5.46 -5.53 -19.99
C GLY A 56 -6.12 -4.22 -19.56
N ASP A 57 -6.78 -3.56 -20.52
CA ASP A 57 -7.45 -2.28 -20.31
C ASP A 57 -8.98 -2.44 -20.19
N GLY A 58 -9.46 -3.69 -20.06
CA GLY A 58 -10.88 -4.00 -19.90
C GLY A 58 -11.39 -3.81 -18.46
N PRO A 59 -12.72 -3.76 -18.26
CA PRO A 59 -13.33 -3.48 -16.95
C PRO A 59 -13.05 -4.58 -15.90
N ASN A 60 -12.78 -5.81 -16.34
CA ASN A 60 -12.51 -6.95 -15.48
C ASN A 60 -11.01 -7.24 -15.30
N CYS A 61 -10.13 -6.34 -15.77
CA CYS A 61 -8.70 -6.50 -15.64
C CYS A 61 -8.19 -5.86 -14.33
N LEU A 62 -7.24 -6.51 -13.67
CA LEU A 62 -6.64 -6.04 -12.42
C LEU A 62 -5.52 -5.03 -12.68
N ILE A 63 -4.69 -5.27 -13.70
CA ILE A 63 -3.57 -4.40 -14.05
C ILE A 63 -3.59 -4.05 -15.55
N PRO A 64 -3.11 -2.86 -15.94
CA PRO A 64 -2.97 -2.50 -17.35
C PRO A 64 -1.92 -3.37 -18.04
N SER A 65 -2.08 -3.57 -19.35
CA SER A 65 -1.15 -4.38 -20.15
C SER A 65 0.26 -3.77 -20.23
N LYS A 66 0.32 -2.45 -20.35
CA LYS A 66 1.54 -1.63 -20.36
C LYS A 66 1.82 -1.09 -18.95
N LEU A 67 3.10 -0.82 -18.66
CA LEU A 67 3.49 -0.20 -17.39
C LEU A 67 2.79 1.17 -17.31
N PRO A 68 2.03 1.45 -16.24
CA PRO A 68 1.42 2.76 -16.08
C PRO A 68 2.52 3.80 -15.95
N THR A 69 2.58 4.74 -16.90
CA THR A 69 3.50 5.90 -16.91
C THR A 69 3.12 6.97 -15.87
N GLY A 70 2.23 6.63 -14.93
CA GLY A 70 1.61 7.54 -13.98
C GLY A 70 2.39 7.68 -12.69
N LYS A 71 2.94 8.89 -12.51
CA LYS A 71 3.30 9.58 -11.25
C LYS A 71 2.81 8.84 -10.00
N GLN A 72 3.75 8.44 -9.14
CA GLN A 72 3.47 8.11 -7.74
C GLN A 72 2.53 9.18 -7.20
N ARG A 73 1.25 8.84 -6.95
CA ARG A 73 0.29 9.75 -6.34
C ARG A 73 0.74 9.98 -4.91
N SER A 74 1.69 10.90 -4.72
CA SER A 74 2.05 11.42 -3.41
C SER A 74 0.77 11.96 -2.81
N LYS A 75 0.32 11.37 -1.71
CA LYS A 75 -0.92 11.74 -1.04
C LYS A 75 -0.84 13.23 -0.70
N PRO A 76 -1.56 14.13 -1.40
CA PRO A 76 -1.44 15.55 -1.13
C PRO A 76 -2.04 15.80 0.26
N GLY A 77 -1.27 16.37 1.18
CA GLY A 77 -1.83 16.89 2.43
C GLY A 77 -1.51 16.13 3.72
N THR A 78 -0.58 15.17 3.74
CA THR A 78 -0.06 14.70 5.05
C THR A 78 0.92 15.73 5.60
N LYS A 79 0.40 16.72 6.34
CA LYS A 79 1.24 17.61 7.15
C LYS A 79 2.01 16.72 8.15
N LYS A 80 3.33 16.75 8.09
CA LYS A 80 4.18 16.04 9.05
C LYS A 80 3.87 16.58 10.44
N PHE A 81 3.40 15.73 11.35
CA PHE A 81 3.25 16.10 12.75
C PHE A 81 4.64 16.15 13.36
N ILE A 82 5.19 17.37 13.54
CA ILE A 82 6.53 17.58 14.09
C ILE A 82 6.38 17.81 15.59
N THR A 83 7.03 16.96 16.40
CA THR A 83 7.09 17.12 17.86
C THR A 83 8.30 17.99 18.25
N LYS A 84 8.21 18.64 19.41
CA LYS A 84 9.18 19.64 19.90
C LYS A 84 10.63 19.12 20.04
N HIS A 85 10.83 17.82 20.23
CA HIS A 85 12.14 17.20 20.52
C HIS A 85 12.68 16.29 19.41
N THR A 86 12.29 16.50 18.16
CA THR A 86 12.90 15.81 17.01
C THR A 86 14.11 16.59 16.50
N SER A 87 15.12 15.89 15.99
CA SER A 87 16.34 16.51 15.44
C SER A 87 16.06 17.52 14.31
N GLN A 88 14.91 17.39 13.65
CA GLN A 88 14.48 18.28 12.57
C GLN A 88 13.71 19.53 13.06
N GLY A 89 13.25 19.54 14.32
CA GLY A 89 12.71 20.69 15.06
C GLY A 89 11.40 21.31 14.52
N TYR A 90 10.48 21.70 15.42
CA TYR A 90 9.34 22.57 15.07
C TYR A 90 9.82 24.03 15.02
N LYS A 91 9.79 24.66 13.83
CA LYS A 91 10.04 26.11 13.68
C LYS A 91 8.72 26.85 13.48
N PRO A 92 8.21 27.59 14.48
CA PRO A 92 7.00 28.37 14.30
C PRO A 92 7.24 29.49 13.26
N LEU A 93 6.31 29.64 12.33
CA LEU A 93 6.31 30.79 11.42
C LEU A 93 6.05 32.05 12.25
N LYS A 94 7.02 32.97 12.31
CA LYS A 94 6.86 34.26 13.01
C LYS A 94 5.75 35.07 12.32
N GLY A 95 4.55 35.08 12.90
CA GLY A 95 3.49 35.99 12.50
C GLY A 95 3.83 37.42 12.91
N SER A 96 3.92 38.33 11.95
CA SER A 96 4.04 39.77 12.21
C SER A 96 2.73 40.30 12.78
N PHE A 97 2.66 40.49 14.09
CA PHE A 97 1.57 41.19 14.77
C PHE A 97 1.60 42.68 14.35
N LYS A 98 0.75 43.07 13.40
CA LYS A 98 0.57 44.48 13.02
C LYS A 98 -0.30 45.14 14.10
N GLN A 99 0.33 45.86 15.02
CA GLN A 99 -0.36 46.64 16.03
C GLN A 99 -1.19 47.74 15.35
N LYS A 100 -2.51 47.63 15.46
CA LYS A 100 -3.45 48.67 15.02
C LYS A 100 -3.39 49.81 16.05
N LYS A 101 -2.79 50.94 15.66
CA LYS A 101 -2.82 52.18 16.44
C LYS A 101 -4.28 52.66 16.58
N ARG A 102 -4.62 53.08 17.79
CA ARG A 102 -5.90 53.71 18.16
C ARG A 102 -5.98 55.12 17.60
#